data_AF-D4H2X8-F1
#
_entry.id   AF-D4H2X8-F1
#
_cell.length_a   1.000
_cell.length_b   1.000
_cell.length_c   1.000
_cell.angle_alpha   90.00
_cell.angle_beta   90.00
_cell.angle_gamma   90.00
#
_symmetry.space_group_name_H-M   'P 1'
#
loop_
_entity.id
_entity.type
_entity.pdbx_description
1 polymer ?
#
loop_
_entity_poly.entity_id
_entity_poly.type
_entity_poly.pdbx_seq_one_letter_code
_entity_poly.pdbx_strand_id
1 'polypeptide(L)'
;MSNLKYANFALSKLAKNADVTDTQLHINDDALFPSGSFTAVIWSAGLGSPLDDSTSEIVTMTRSAEGVFDTVRAEEETTPRKWQKGANIANVATADTMNLLHFAAGALTSTSEISADIYEMSREYLRCNFNFSDEDTEKSVTLPEKALCGGLTFTLHNNGTASRHQVKLSPCAGDSFADTSKTFISIPAGATMEMTASDTGWKIRGINSNSYNSLRIVDSADYNVTFTEGVIYADSSAGEIELSLPDCADAYGIPLTFIKYDDSGNYFLIDSFDGPPYRAVLNGQYESATFVIEPDGRKRLLNVTAPKQKSFVTLYEDKLLAGHERYAFCYGGANGITVDLPFPDIACGRTVTVKKIDSEAGAVMISPFISSIDGDWQTVDLTSQWEYATFSCDGEQWFRVG
;
A
#
# COMPACT_ATOMS: atom_id res chain seq x y z
N MET A 1 -27.36 -26.18 -5.10
CA MET A 1 -27.87 -25.45 -6.29
C MET A 1 -29.37 -25.24 -6.12
N SER A 2 -29.79 -24.11 -5.55
CA SER A 2 -31.19 -23.69 -5.56
C SER A 2 -31.45 -22.90 -6.84
N ASN A 3 -32.29 -23.44 -7.73
CA ASN A 3 -32.78 -22.72 -8.90
C ASN A 3 -33.50 -21.43 -8.44
N LEU A 4 -32.86 -20.27 -8.62
CA LEU A 4 -33.53 -18.98 -8.58
C LEU A 4 -34.45 -18.91 -9.82
N LYS A 5 -35.69 -19.38 -9.67
CA LYS A 5 -36.77 -18.95 -10.56
C LYS A 5 -37.02 -17.49 -10.24
N TYR A 6 -36.55 -16.58 -11.08
CA TYR A 6 -37.00 -15.20 -11.06
C TYR A 6 -38.51 -15.20 -11.34
N ALA A 7 -39.32 -15.17 -10.29
CA ALA A 7 -40.76 -14.96 -10.34
C ALA A 7 -41.05 -13.47 -10.56
N ASN A 8 -40.45 -12.91 -11.61
CA ASN A 8 -40.74 -11.56 -12.06
C ASN A 8 -42.22 -11.56 -12.44
N PHE A 9 -42.98 -10.56 -11.98
CA PHE A 9 -44.41 -10.38 -12.25
C PHE A 9 -45.38 -11.25 -11.43
N ALA A 10 -44.99 -11.69 -10.23
CA ALA A 10 -45.94 -12.25 -9.26
C ALA A 10 -47.05 -11.23 -8.96
N LEU A 11 -48.31 -11.63 -9.09
CA LEU A 11 -49.49 -10.81 -8.77
C LEU A 11 -50.38 -11.58 -7.80
N SER A 12 -50.79 -10.93 -6.72
CA SER A 12 -51.75 -11.48 -5.76
C SER A 12 -52.53 -10.35 -5.09
N LYS A 13 -53.14 -10.65 -3.94
CA LYS A 13 -53.92 -9.74 -3.13
C LYS A 13 -53.49 -9.79 -1.66
N LEU A 14 -53.64 -8.66 -0.98
CA LEU A 14 -53.48 -8.61 0.47
C LEU A 14 -54.52 -9.51 1.14
N ALA A 15 -54.05 -10.40 2.02
CA ALA A 15 -54.88 -11.33 2.79
C ALA A 15 -55.59 -10.65 3.97
N LYS A 16 -55.07 -9.51 4.44
CA LYS A 16 -55.58 -8.71 5.55
C LYS A 16 -55.50 -7.21 5.23
N ASN A 17 -56.21 -6.39 6.02
CA ASN A 17 -55.99 -4.94 6.01
C ASN A 17 -54.56 -4.66 6.50
N ALA A 18 -53.93 -3.62 5.94
CA ALA A 18 -52.65 -3.11 6.40
C ALA A 18 -52.81 -1.64 6.80
N ASP A 19 -52.35 -1.26 8.00
CA ASP A 19 -52.24 0.13 8.44
C ASP A 19 -50.94 0.78 7.94
N VAL A 20 -50.80 2.09 8.13
CA VAL A 20 -49.62 2.86 7.69
C VAL A 20 -48.35 2.51 8.47
N THR A 21 -48.48 2.01 9.69
CA THR A 21 -47.37 1.65 10.58
C THR A 21 -47.01 0.17 10.53
N ASP A 22 -47.75 -0.64 9.76
CA ASP A 22 -47.50 -2.08 9.72
C ASP A 22 -46.17 -2.38 9.02
N THR A 23 -45.30 -3.10 9.73
CA THR A 23 -44.00 -3.57 9.22
C THR A 23 -44.09 -4.97 8.61
N GLN A 24 -45.29 -5.54 8.53
CA GLN A 24 -45.55 -6.83 7.92
C GLN A 24 -46.79 -6.77 7.03
N LEU A 25 -46.72 -7.44 5.88
CA LEU A 25 -47.84 -7.62 4.96
C LEU A 25 -48.17 -9.09 4.81
N HIS A 26 -49.46 -9.37 4.67
CA HIS A 26 -49.98 -10.72 4.46
C HIS A 26 -50.51 -10.88 3.04
N ILE A 27 -50.09 -11.92 2.32
CA ILE A 27 -50.42 -12.14 0.90
C ILE A 27 -51.07 -13.53 0.73
N ASN A 28 -52.11 -13.65 -0.11
CA ASN A 28 -52.83 -14.92 -0.31
C ASN A 28 -52.04 -15.96 -1.11
N ASP A 29 -51.44 -15.57 -2.24
CA ASP A 29 -50.70 -16.47 -3.14
C ASP A 29 -49.19 -16.26 -2.96
N ASP A 30 -48.73 -16.33 -1.71
CA ASP A 30 -47.36 -15.99 -1.33
C ASP A 30 -46.32 -16.84 -2.06
N ALA A 31 -46.62 -18.10 -2.38
CA ALA A 31 -45.76 -18.99 -3.17
C ALA A 31 -45.37 -18.43 -4.55
N LEU A 32 -46.11 -17.45 -5.09
CA LEU A 32 -45.76 -16.77 -6.35
C LEU A 32 -44.60 -15.79 -6.20
N PHE A 33 -44.33 -15.29 -4.99
CA PHE A 33 -43.34 -14.24 -4.74
C PHE A 33 -41.93 -14.81 -4.47
N PRO A 34 -40.85 -14.05 -4.77
CA PRO A 34 -39.48 -14.46 -4.46
C PRO A 34 -39.26 -14.78 -2.98
N SER A 35 -38.22 -15.58 -2.69
CA SER A 35 -37.79 -15.88 -1.32
C SER A 35 -36.79 -14.86 -0.76
N GLY A 36 -36.08 -14.12 -1.61
CA GLY A 36 -35.18 -13.03 -1.21
C GLY A 36 -35.90 -11.70 -1.01
N SER A 37 -35.14 -10.62 -0.81
CA SER A 37 -35.69 -9.26 -0.80
C SER A 37 -36.10 -8.83 -2.22
N PHE A 38 -37.27 -8.21 -2.37
CA PHE A 38 -37.77 -7.70 -3.63
C PHE A 38 -38.66 -6.47 -3.44
N THR A 39 -38.88 -5.71 -4.51
CA THR A 39 -39.80 -4.56 -4.53
C THR A 39 -41.17 -4.99 -5.06
N ALA A 40 -42.24 -4.48 -4.43
CA ALA A 40 -43.59 -4.68 -4.87
C ALA A 40 -44.38 -3.37 -4.90
N VAL A 41 -45.43 -3.33 -5.70
CA VAL A 41 -46.38 -2.22 -5.74
C VAL A 41 -47.73 -2.71 -5.23
N ILE A 42 -48.34 -1.94 -4.34
CA ILE A 42 -49.70 -2.15 -3.84
C ILE A 42 -50.63 -1.12 -4.51
N TRP A 43 -51.82 -1.55 -4.95
CA TRP A 43 -52.84 -0.67 -5.54
C TRP A 43 -54.28 -1.16 -5.26
N SER A 44 -55.23 -0.26 -5.48
CA SER A 44 -56.63 -0.47 -5.15
C SER A 44 -57.22 -1.63 -5.96
N ALA A 45 -57.99 -2.49 -5.29
CA ALA A 45 -58.58 -3.70 -5.90
C ALA A 45 -59.47 -3.41 -7.13
N GLY A 46 -60.05 -2.21 -7.21
CA GLY A 46 -60.93 -1.80 -8.30
C GLY A 46 -60.22 -1.26 -9.55
N LEU A 47 -58.89 -1.15 -9.53
CA LEU A 47 -58.10 -0.61 -10.63
C LEU A 47 -57.31 -1.73 -11.31
N GLY A 48 -57.23 -1.65 -12.64
CA GLY A 48 -56.61 -2.68 -13.48
C GLY A 48 -55.08 -2.68 -13.44
N SER A 49 -54.49 -1.53 -13.15
CA SER A 49 -53.04 -1.33 -13.11
C SER A 49 -52.65 -0.43 -11.93
N PRO A 50 -51.46 -0.59 -11.33
CA PRO A 50 -50.93 0.39 -10.39
C PRO A 50 -50.73 1.78 -11.02
N LEU A 51 -50.53 1.87 -12.34
CA LEU A 51 -50.42 3.15 -13.06
C LEU A 51 -51.72 3.96 -13.08
N ASP A 52 -52.86 3.29 -12.90
CA ASP A 52 -54.17 3.93 -12.80
C ASP A 52 -54.46 4.42 -11.37
N ASP A 53 -53.60 4.07 -10.41
CA ASP A 53 -53.72 4.42 -8.99
C ASP A 53 -52.63 5.42 -8.62
N SER A 54 -52.96 6.72 -8.65
CA SER A 54 -52.06 7.80 -8.19
C SER A 54 -51.69 7.71 -6.71
N THR A 55 -52.34 6.80 -5.98
CA THR A 55 -52.10 6.52 -4.57
C THR A 55 -51.48 5.14 -4.37
N SER A 56 -50.97 4.50 -5.43
CA SER A 56 -50.16 3.29 -5.32
C SER A 56 -48.96 3.49 -4.39
N GLU A 57 -48.53 2.41 -3.76
CA GLU A 57 -47.42 2.43 -2.81
C GLU A 57 -46.38 1.40 -3.23
N ILE A 58 -45.12 1.81 -3.22
CA ILE A 58 -43.97 0.96 -3.47
C ILE A 58 -43.42 0.51 -2.11
N VAL A 59 -43.16 -0.79 -1.98
CA VAL A 59 -42.68 -1.42 -0.76
C VAL A 59 -41.54 -2.37 -1.06
N THR A 60 -40.55 -2.45 -0.19
CA THR A 60 -39.58 -3.55 -0.18
C THR A 60 -40.10 -4.64 0.74
N MET A 61 -39.96 -5.91 0.34
CA MET A 61 -40.52 -7.06 1.05
C MET A 61 -39.50 -8.19 1.17
N THR A 62 -39.47 -8.86 2.32
CA THR A 62 -38.71 -10.10 2.54
C THR A 62 -39.61 -11.11 3.24
N ARG A 63 -39.67 -12.35 2.74
CA ARG A 63 -40.53 -13.38 3.32
C ARG A 63 -40.02 -13.77 4.71
N SER A 64 -40.83 -13.62 5.74
CA SER A 64 -40.50 -14.03 7.11
C SER A 64 -41.22 -15.30 7.55
N ALA A 65 -42.40 -15.58 6.99
CA ALA A 65 -43.11 -16.85 7.15
C ALA A 65 -44.04 -17.13 5.95
N GLU A 66 -44.71 -18.29 5.93
CA GLU A 66 -45.75 -18.59 4.94
C GLU A 66 -46.86 -17.52 4.99
N GLY A 67 -47.08 -16.84 3.87
CA GLY A 67 -48.05 -15.75 3.78
C GLY A 67 -47.70 -14.47 4.54
N VAL A 68 -46.49 -14.33 5.09
CA VAL A 68 -46.05 -13.14 5.85
C VAL A 68 -44.73 -12.61 5.32
N PHE A 69 -44.69 -11.31 5.03
CA PHE A 69 -43.52 -10.62 4.55
C PHE A 69 -43.23 -9.42 5.43
N ASP A 70 -42.00 -9.33 5.92
CA ASP A 70 -41.49 -8.10 6.52
C ASP A 70 -41.37 -7.05 5.42
N THR A 71 -41.75 -5.81 5.72
CA THR A 71 -41.83 -4.75 4.73
C THR A 71 -41.22 -3.44 5.19
N VAL A 72 -40.56 -2.77 4.25
CA VAL A 72 -40.29 -1.33 4.32
C VAL A 72 -41.31 -0.64 3.42
N ARG A 73 -42.10 0.24 4.03
CA ARG A 73 -43.19 0.99 3.40
C ARG A 73 -42.65 2.30 2.82
N ALA A 74 -43.39 2.92 1.90
CA ALA A 74 -43.08 4.25 1.39
C ALA A 74 -41.74 4.37 0.62
N GLU A 75 -41.35 3.34 -0.12
CA GLU A 75 -40.17 3.40 -0.98
C GLU A 75 -40.44 4.26 -2.23
N GLU A 76 -39.38 4.70 -2.91
CA GLU A 76 -39.44 5.50 -4.15
C GLU A 76 -40.37 6.73 -4.04
N GLU A 77 -40.30 7.43 -2.89
CA GLU A 77 -41.08 8.64 -2.58
C GLU A 77 -42.60 8.44 -2.54
N THR A 78 -43.07 7.19 -2.53
CA THR A 78 -44.49 6.89 -2.33
C THR A 78 -44.91 7.18 -0.89
N THR A 79 -46.20 7.47 -0.67
CA THR A 79 -46.72 7.76 0.68
C THR A 79 -47.34 6.50 1.28
N PRO A 80 -46.99 6.11 2.51
CA PRO A 80 -47.54 4.91 3.12
C PRO A 80 -49.02 5.12 3.41
N ARG A 81 -49.85 4.12 3.10
CA ARG A 81 -51.31 4.23 3.31
C ARG A 81 -51.95 3.01 3.92
N LYS A 82 -53.21 3.19 4.35
CA LYS A 82 -54.05 2.07 4.76
C LYS A 82 -54.54 1.32 3.54
N TRP A 83 -54.27 0.02 3.49
CA TRP A 83 -54.74 -0.86 2.44
C TRP A 83 -55.81 -1.80 2.97
N GLN A 84 -56.89 -1.94 2.21
CA GLN A 84 -57.93 -2.91 2.56
C GLN A 84 -57.51 -4.31 2.09
N LYS A 85 -57.97 -5.33 2.81
CA LYS A 85 -57.92 -6.72 2.37
C LYS A 85 -58.47 -6.81 0.94
N GLY A 86 -57.76 -7.54 0.08
CA GLY A 86 -58.10 -7.68 -1.32
C GLY A 86 -57.49 -6.62 -2.24
N ALA A 87 -56.80 -5.60 -1.72
CA ALA A 87 -55.95 -4.73 -2.52
C ALA A 87 -54.93 -5.57 -3.32
N ASN A 88 -54.65 -5.14 -4.54
CA ASN A 88 -53.73 -5.83 -5.43
C ASN A 88 -52.29 -5.57 -4.98
N ILE A 89 -51.43 -6.56 -5.12
CA ILE A 89 -49.99 -6.45 -4.88
C ILE A 89 -49.23 -7.23 -5.93
N ALA A 90 -48.21 -6.62 -6.51
CA ALA A 90 -47.37 -7.30 -7.49
C ALA A 90 -45.89 -6.97 -7.37
N ASN A 91 -45.07 -7.99 -7.60
CA ASN A 91 -43.64 -7.82 -7.84
C ASN A 91 -43.45 -7.27 -9.26
N VAL A 92 -43.07 -6.00 -9.38
CA VAL A 92 -42.90 -5.30 -10.65
C VAL A 92 -41.54 -4.62 -10.70
N ALA A 93 -41.00 -4.45 -11.91
CA ALA A 93 -39.84 -3.60 -12.11
C ALA A 93 -40.24 -2.14 -11.89
N THR A 94 -39.70 -1.51 -10.86
CA THR A 94 -39.90 -0.10 -10.53
C THR A 94 -38.84 0.79 -11.19
N ALA A 95 -38.91 2.11 -11.00
CA ALA A 95 -37.94 3.03 -11.55
C ALA A 95 -36.54 2.73 -11.01
N ASP A 96 -36.42 2.42 -9.71
CA ASP A 96 -35.16 1.99 -9.10
C ASP A 96 -34.67 0.66 -9.68
N THR A 97 -35.57 -0.30 -9.92
CA THR A 97 -35.21 -1.57 -10.57
C THR A 97 -34.64 -1.32 -11.96
N MET A 98 -35.23 -0.40 -12.73
CA MET A 98 -34.76 -0.04 -14.06
C MET A 98 -33.46 0.75 -14.03
N ASN A 99 -33.25 1.62 -13.05
CA ASN A 99 -31.99 2.34 -12.84
C ASN A 99 -30.85 1.38 -12.50
N LEU A 100 -31.11 0.37 -11.65
CA LEU A 100 -30.16 -0.70 -11.35
C LEU A 100 -29.80 -1.52 -12.58
N LEU A 101 -30.80 -1.91 -13.37
CA LEU A 101 -30.58 -2.65 -14.62
C LEU A 101 -29.85 -1.80 -15.67
N HIS A 102 -30.14 -0.50 -15.76
CA HIS A 102 -29.45 0.43 -16.64
C HIS A 102 -27.99 0.60 -16.23
N PHE A 103 -27.71 0.72 -14.93
CA PHE A 103 -26.35 0.75 -14.39
C PHE A 103 -25.59 -0.55 -14.69
N ALA A 104 -26.22 -1.71 -14.44
CA ALA A 104 -25.64 -3.02 -14.73
C ALA A 104 -25.42 -3.24 -16.24
N ALA A 105 -26.32 -2.74 -17.10
CA ALA A 105 -26.19 -2.82 -18.55
C ALA A 105 -25.14 -1.85 -19.11
N GLY A 106 -24.98 -0.66 -18.51
CA GLY A 106 -23.93 0.29 -18.85
C GLY A 106 -22.52 -0.19 -18.49
N ALA A 107 -22.40 -1.09 -17.53
CA ALA A 107 -21.14 -1.74 -17.16
C ALA A 107 -20.74 -2.91 -18.10
N LEU A 108 -21.60 -3.33 -19.04
CA LEU A 108 -21.39 -4.51 -19.88
C LEU A 108 -20.70 -4.27 -21.23
N THR A 109 -20.11 -3.10 -21.47
CA THR A 109 -19.29 -2.83 -22.67
C THR A 109 -17.79 -2.96 -22.43
N SER A 110 -17.34 -4.16 -22.08
CA SER A 110 -16.18 -4.82 -22.72
C SER A 110 -16.01 -6.22 -22.13
N THR A 111 -16.42 -7.22 -22.90
CA THR A 111 -16.21 -8.64 -22.60
C THR A 111 -14.74 -9.04 -22.75
N SER A 112 -14.08 -9.24 -21.62
CA SER A 112 -13.25 -10.43 -21.37
C SER A 112 -13.01 -10.53 -19.86
N GLU A 113 -13.52 -11.61 -19.27
CA GLU A 113 -13.27 -12.06 -17.89
C GLU A 113 -14.06 -11.37 -16.76
N ILE A 114 -15.37 -11.61 -16.76
CA ILE A 114 -16.13 -11.76 -15.50
C ILE A 114 -16.52 -13.22 -15.41
N SER A 115 -15.56 -14.09 -15.08
CA SER A 115 -15.88 -15.41 -14.53
C SER A 115 -16.09 -15.26 -13.03
N ALA A 116 -17.33 -15.53 -12.62
CA ALA A 116 -17.72 -15.93 -11.26
C ALA A 116 -17.03 -15.19 -10.10
N ASP A 117 -17.52 -14.00 -9.76
CA ASP A 117 -18.01 -13.72 -8.41
C ASP A 117 -18.88 -12.46 -8.41
N ILE A 118 -20.03 -12.59 -7.75
CA ILE A 118 -21.21 -11.74 -7.85
C ILE A 118 -20.99 -10.42 -7.10
N TYR A 119 -21.27 -9.30 -7.76
CA TYR A 119 -21.37 -7.99 -7.12
C TYR A 119 -22.66 -7.92 -6.27
N GLU A 120 -22.51 -7.96 -4.95
CA GLU A 120 -23.49 -7.40 -4.01
C GLU A 120 -23.25 -5.89 -3.91
N MET A 121 -24.03 -5.10 -4.64
CA MET A 121 -24.09 -3.65 -4.44
C MET A 121 -25.16 -3.35 -3.39
N SER A 122 -24.74 -3.15 -2.14
CA SER A 122 -25.61 -2.53 -1.12
C SER A 122 -25.51 -1.00 -1.18
N ARG A 123 -26.62 -0.31 -0.88
CA ARG A 123 -26.78 1.16 -0.93
C ARG A 123 -25.77 1.96 -0.07
N GLU A 124 -24.94 1.31 0.75
CA GLU A 124 -24.09 2.00 1.75
C GLU A 124 -22.58 1.96 1.45
N TYR A 125 -22.07 1.03 0.63
CA TYR A 125 -20.63 0.95 0.33
C TYR A 125 -20.38 0.40 -1.07
N LEU A 126 -20.01 1.27 -2.00
CA LEU A 126 -19.56 0.89 -3.35
C LEU A 126 -18.11 0.42 -3.29
N ARG A 127 -17.91 -0.77 -2.71
CA ARG A 127 -16.61 -1.45 -2.69
C ARG A 127 -16.46 -2.32 -3.94
N CYS A 128 -15.35 -2.15 -4.63
CA CYS A 128 -14.96 -2.92 -5.81
C CYS A 128 -13.64 -3.62 -5.50
N ASN A 129 -13.58 -4.94 -5.71
CA ASN A 129 -12.39 -5.74 -5.48
C ASN A 129 -11.89 -6.31 -6.81
N PHE A 130 -10.60 -6.12 -7.11
CA PHE A 130 -9.95 -6.67 -8.29
C PHE A 130 -9.08 -7.85 -7.88
N ASN A 131 -9.54 -9.07 -8.18
CA ASN A 131 -8.79 -10.29 -7.98
C ASN A 131 -8.00 -10.63 -9.25
N PHE A 132 -6.77 -11.11 -9.08
CA PHE A 132 -5.87 -11.49 -10.17
C PHE A 132 -5.58 -12.99 -10.10
N SER A 133 -5.55 -13.65 -11.25
CA SER A 133 -4.89 -14.95 -11.40
C SER A 133 -3.36 -14.76 -11.45
N ASP A 134 -2.59 -15.85 -11.34
CA ASP A 134 -1.13 -15.78 -11.50
C ASP A 134 -0.70 -15.33 -12.91
N GLU A 135 -1.52 -15.54 -13.93
CA GLU A 135 -1.20 -15.14 -15.31
C GLU A 135 -1.60 -13.69 -15.61
N ASP A 136 -2.46 -13.10 -14.79
CA ASP A 136 -2.94 -11.74 -14.98
C ASP A 136 -1.80 -10.74 -14.78
N THR A 137 -1.88 -9.61 -15.48
CA THR A 137 -0.92 -8.51 -15.33
C THR A 137 -1.65 -7.20 -15.13
N GLU A 138 -2.60 -6.86 -15.98
CA GLU A 138 -3.36 -5.62 -15.86
C GLU A 138 -4.86 -5.89 -15.94
N LYS A 139 -5.64 -5.18 -15.11
CA LYS A 139 -7.10 -5.07 -15.26
C LYS A 139 -7.45 -3.62 -15.51
N SER A 140 -8.23 -3.35 -16.55
CA SER A 140 -8.72 -2.00 -16.85
C SER A 140 -10.16 -1.87 -16.41
N VAL A 141 -10.51 -0.73 -15.81
CA VAL A 141 -11.87 -0.39 -15.43
C VAL A 141 -12.18 1.05 -15.80
N THR A 142 -13.40 1.28 -16.27
CA THR A 142 -13.91 2.62 -16.54
C THR A 142 -14.89 2.98 -15.44
N LEU A 143 -14.67 4.13 -14.80
CA LEU A 143 -15.58 4.67 -13.80
C LEU A 143 -16.93 5.03 -14.42
N PRO A 144 -18.04 4.93 -13.66
CA PRO A 144 -19.34 5.39 -14.12
C PRO A 144 -19.32 6.91 -14.40
N GLU A 145 -20.37 7.41 -15.06
CA GLU A 145 -20.55 8.84 -15.27
C GLU A 145 -20.66 9.55 -13.92
N LYS A 146 -19.85 10.60 -13.71
CA LYS A 146 -19.79 11.33 -12.43
C LYS A 146 -21.14 11.94 -12.06
N ALA A 147 -21.93 12.34 -13.06
CA ALA A 147 -23.23 12.98 -12.88
C ALA A 147 -24.24 12.06 -12.17
N LEU A 148 -24.07 10.74 -12.32
CA LEU A 148 -24.91 9.72 -11.68
C LEU A 148 -24.41 9.33 -10.29
N CYS A 149 -23.23 9.82 -9.89
CA CYS A 149 -22.50 9.36 -8.71
C CYS A 149 -22.34 10.43 -7.63
N GLY A 150 -23.06 11.55 -7.74
CA GLY A 150 -22.97 12.68 -6.82
C GLY A 150 -23.15 12.26 -5.37
N GLY A 151 -22.16 12.59 -4.52
CA GLY A 151 -22.17 12.27 -3.08
C GLY A 151 -21.74 10.85 -2.72
N LEU A 152 -21.46 9.98 -3.69
CA LEU A 152 -21.04 8.60 -3.43
C LEU A 152 -19.52 8.49 -3.27
N THR A 153 -19.09 7.65 -2.33
CA THR A 153 -17.68 7.26 -2.15
C THR A 153 -17.45 5.83 -2.65
N PHE A 154 -16.50 5.67 -3.56
CA PHE A 154 -16.09 4.39 -4.12
C PHE A 154 -14.80 3.94 -3.42
N THR A 155 -14.77 2.69 -3.00
CA THR A 155 -13.56 2.05 -2.45
C THR A 155 -13.11 0.95 -3.40
N LEU A 156 -11.95 1.12 -4.02
CA LEU A 156 -11.40 0.24 -5.04
C LEU A 156 -10.21 -0.49 -4.44
N HIS A 157 -10.24 -1.82 -4.37
CA HIS A 157 -9.20 -2.63 -3.75
C HIS A 157 -8.56 -3.55 -4.79
N ASN A 158 -7.26 -3.37 -5.04
CA ASN A 158 -6.48 -4.30 -5.86
C ASN A 158 -5.95 -5.44 -4.97
N ASN A 159 -6.58 -6.61 -5.04
CA ASN A 159 -6.18 -7.81 -4.30
C ASN A 159 -5.04 -8.57 -5.00
N GLY A 160 -4.44 -8.02 -6.05
CA GLY A 160 -3.26 -8.58 -6.66
C GLY A 160 -2.12 -8.71 -5.65
N THR A 161 -1.42 -9.83 -5.68
CA THR A 161 -0.27 -10.12 -4.81
C THR A 161 1.07 -9.89 -5.50
N ALA A 162 1.13 -10.04 -6.82
CA ALA A 162 2.36 -9.80 -7.60
C ALA A 162 2.50 -8.33 -8.02
N SER A 163 3.73 -7.82 -8.04
CA SER A 163 4.05 -6.44 -8.46
C SER A 163 3.58 -6.09 -9.88
N ARG A 164 3.41 -7.11 -10.74
CA ARG A 164 2.87 -6.95 -12.10
C ARG A 164 1.37 -6.67 -12.11
N HIS A 165 0.61 -7.03 -11.07
CA HIS A 165 -0.84 -6.86 -10.99
C HIS A 165 -1.23 -5.39 -10.81
N GLN A 166 -1.65 -4.75 -11.89
CA GLN A 166 -2.08 -3.35 -11.89
C GLN A 166 -3.54 -3.21 -12.27
N VAL A 167 -4.26 -2.33 -11.57
CA VAL A 167 -5.59 -1.91 -11.97
C VAL A 167 -5.51 -0.53 -12.58
N LYS A 168 -5.95 -0.39 -13.83
CA LYS A 168 -5.99 0.86 -14.57
C LYS A 168 -7.40 1.44 -14.59
N LEU A 169 -7.58 2.56 -13.91
CA LEU A 169 -8.84 3.30 -13.82
C LEU A 169 -8.89 4.45 -14.81
N SER A 170 -9.92 4.49 -15.64
CA SER A 170 -10.19 5.62 -16.53
C SER A 170 -11.55 6.24 -16.19
N PRO A 171 -11.74 7.55 -16.33
CA PRO A 171 -13.06 8.16 -16.20
C PRO A 171 -13.92 7.80 -17.43
N CYS A 172 -15.24 7.90 -17.29
CA CYS A 172 -16.14 7.78 -18.44
C CYS A 172 -15.86 8.89 -19.48
N ALA A 173 -16.30 8.69 -20.72
CA ALA A 173 -16.14 9.67 -21.78
C ALA A 173 -16.83 11.00 -21.40
N GLY A 174 -16.09 12.11 -21.46
CA GLY A 174 -16.58 13.44 -21.05
C GLY A 174 -16.33 13.78 -19.59
N ASP A 175 -15.88 12.82 -18.77
CA ASP A 175 -15.40 13.05 -17.42
C ASP A 175 -13.88 13.20 -17.35
N SER A 176 -13.40 13.63 -16.18
CA SER A 176 -11.99 13.75 -15.87
C SER A 176 -11.75 13.48 -14.39
N PHE A 177 -10.49 13.24 -14.03
CA PHE A 177 -10.07 13.33 -12.64
C PHE A 177 -9.89 14.80 -12.27
N ALA A 178 -10.45 15.21 -11.14
CA ALA A 178 -10.44 16.61 -10.71
C ALA A 178 -9.03 17.09 -10.32
N ASP A 179 -8.19 16.17 -9.81
CA ASP A 179 -6.89 16.51 -9.20
C ASP A 179 -5.69 16.23 -10.12
N THR A 180 -5.90 15.81 -11.37
CA THR A 180 -4.81 15.45 -12.27
C THR A 180 -5.19 15.56 -13.75
N SER A 181 -4.21 15.85 -14.62
CA SER A 181 -4.38 15.86 -16.08
C SER A 181 -4.24 14.47 -16.71
N LYS A 182 -4.07 13.42 -15.90
CA LYS A 182 -3.94 12.05 -16.40
C LYS A 182 -5.28 11.55 -16.95
N THR A 183 -5.20 10.76 -18.02
CA THR A 183 -6.37 10.09 -18.62
C THR A 183 -6.72 8.78 -17.91
N PHE A 184 -5.79 8.24 -17.12
CA PHE A 184 -6.02 7.08 -16.27
C PHE A 184 -5.17 7.15 -14.99
N ILE A 185 -5.56 6.40 -13.97
CA ILE A 185 -4.83 6.21 -12.70
C ILE A 185 -4.58 4.72 -12.51
N SER A 186 -3.40 4.35 -12.03
CA SER A 186 -3.09 2.96 -11.68
C SER A 186 -3.19 2.72 -10.17
N ILE A 187 -3.86 1.65 -9.75
CA ILE A 187 -3.82 1.11 -8.39
C ILE A 187 -2.86 -0.09 -8.39
N PRO A 188 -1.75 -0.03 -7.63
CA PRO A 188 -0.81 -1.14 -7.53
C PRO A 188 -1.37 -2.31 -6.72
N ALA A 189 -0.75 -3.48 -6.86
CA ALA A 189 -1.03 -4.69 -6.09
C ALA A 189 -1.11 -4.40 -4.57
N GLY A 190 -2.13 -4.94 -3.90
CA GLY A 190 -2.37 -4.79 -2.46
C GLY A 190 -2.81 -3.40 -2.01
N ALA A 191 -3.14 -2.49 -2.93
CA ALA A 191 -3.55 -1.12 -2.58
C ALA A 191 -5.07 -0.92 -2.62
N THR A 192 -5.55 -0.07 -1.71
CA THR A 192 -6.92 0.44 -1.69
C THR A 192 -6.94 1.91 -2.08
N MET A 193 -7.90 2.31 -2.91
CA MET A 193 -8.13 3.69 -3.32
C MET A 193 -9.55 4.11 -2.99
N GLU A 194 -9.70 5.31 -2.43
CA GLU A 194 -11.00 5.93 -2.21
C GLU A 194 -11.22 7.10 -3.16
N MET A 195 -12.39 7.16 -3.79
CA MET A 195 -12.76 8.18 -4.76
C MET A 195 -14.15 8.72 -4.50
N THR A 196 -14.41 9.98 -4.88
CA THR A 196 -15.73 10.60 -4.79
C THR A 196 -16.00 11.37 -6.08
N ALA A 197 -17.22 11.27 -6.62
CA ALA A 197 -17.62 12.12 -7.73
C ALA A 197 -17.89 13.54 -7.23
N SER A 198 -17.42 14.54 -7.98
CA SER A 198 -17.64 15.97 -7.72
C SER A 198 -18.00 16.70 -9.01
N ASP A 199 -18.50 17.93 -8.89
CA ASP A 199 -18.85 18.76 -10.03
C ASP A 199 -17.68 18.96 -11.01
N THR A 200 -16.45 19.01 -10.48
CA THR A 200 -15.23 19.19 -11.26
C THR A 200 -14.64 17.90 -11.84
N GLY A 201 -15.17 16.73 -11.48
CA GLY A 201 -14.62 15.43 -11.90
C GLY A 201 -14.53 14.43 -10.75
N TRP A 202 -13.89 13.30 -11.02
CA TRP A 202 -13.60 12.28 -10.01
C TRP A 202 -12.44 12.74 -9.12
N LYS A 203 -12.71 12.88 -7.81
CA LYS A 203 -11.73 13.30 -6.82
C LYS A 203 -11.14 12.09 -6.09
N ILE A 204 -9.83 12.04 -5.95
CA ILE A 204 -9.17 10.99 -5.17
C ILE A 204 -9.15 11.45 -3.71
N ARG A 205 -9.71 10.65 -2.80
CA ARG A 205 -9.73 10.96 -1.36
C ARG A 205 -8.49 10.46 -0.65
N GLY A 206 -8.01 9.28 -1.06
CA GLY A 206 -6.82 8.67 -0.51
C GLY A 206 -6.45 7.42 -1.30
N ILE A 207 -5.17 7.07 -1.23
CA ILE A 207 -4.68 5.77 -1.67
C ILE A 207 -3.95 5.19 -0.47
N ASN A 208 -4.55 4.17 0.14
CA ASN A 208 -3.91 3.35 1.15
C ASN A 208 -3.26 2.20 0.43
N SER A 209 -2.05 2.43 -0.03
CA SER A 209 -1.26 1.40 -0.66
C SER A 209 -0.36 0.74 0.37
N ASN A 210 -0.47 -0.58 0.49
CA ASN A 210 0.64 -1.40 1.00
C ASN A 210 1.76 -1.48 -0.06
N SER A 211 1.90 -0.47 -0.93
CA SER A 211 2.74 -0.55 -2.11
C SER A 211 4.19 -0.35 -1.72
N TYR A 212 5.01 -1.34 -2.08
CA TYR A 212 6.42 -1.19 -2.42
C TYR A 212 6.69 0.23 -2.96
N ASN A 213 7.52 1.02 -2.26
CA ASN A 213 7.77 2.46 -2.45
C ASN A 213 7.04 3.45 -1.54
N SER A 214 6.43 3.00 -0.44
CA SER A 214 6.10 3.94 0.65
C SER A 214 7.37 4.48 1.32
N LEU A 215 7.30 5.72 1.82
CA LEU A 215 8.35 6.36 2.61
C LEU A 215 8.02 6.14 4.09
N ARG A 216 8.98 5.61 4.85
CA ARG A 216 8.84 5.43 6.29
C ARG A 216 10.03 6.02 7.03
N ILE A 217 9.75 6.55 8.21
CA ILE A 217 10.78 6.94 9.17
C ILE A 217 10.85 5.84 10.23
N VAL A 218 12.07 5.43 10.59
CA VAL A 218 12.36 4.50 11.69
C VAL A 218 13.29 5.17 12.70
N ASP A 219 13.20 4.74 13.96
CA ASP A 219 14.06 5.22 15.04
C ASP A 219 14.47 4.06 15.97
N SER A 220 15.23 4.36 17.03
CA SER A 220 15.67 3.36 18.01
C SER A 220 14.52 2.66 18.79
N ALA A 221 13.29 3.19 18.75
CA ALA A 221 12.13 2.63 19.42
C ALA A 221 11.18 1.88 18.45
N ASP A 222 11.14 2.25 17.17
CA ASP A 222 10.41 1.55 16.11
C ASP A 222 11.25 1.42 14.83
N TYR A 223 11.85 0.25 14.65
CA TYR A 223 12.72 -0.08 13.53
C TYR A 223 12.30 -1.34 12.76
N ASN A 224 11.08 -1.85 12.97
CA ASN A 224 10.59 -2.99 12.18
C ASN A 224 10.27 -2.53 10.76
N VAL A 225 10.92 -3.07 9.72
CA VAL A 225 10.66 -2.70 8.32
C VAL A 225 10.07 -3.88 7.56
N THR A 226 9.22 -3.62 6.57
CA THR A 226 8.77 -4.61 5.60
C THR A 226 9.32 -4.27 4.21
N PHE A 227 9.18 -5.15 3.22
CA PHE A 227 9.56 -4.78 1.85
C PHE A 227 8.56 -3.84 1.18
N THR A 228 7.39 -3.60 1.78
CA THR A 228 6.38 -2.68 1.23
C THR A 228 6.80 -1.21 1.33
N GLU A 229 7.73 -0.89 2.21
CA GLU A 229 8.41 0.40 2.22
C GLU A 229 9.52 0.39 1.16
N GLY A 230 9.58 1.33 0.22
CA GLY A 230 10.70 1.37 -0.73
C GLY A 230 11.82 2.31 -0.28
N VAL A 231 11.52 3.30 0.55
CA VAL A 231 12.53 4.19 1.14
C VAL A 231 12.32 4.33 2.64
N ILE A 232 13.34 3.98 3.40
CA ILE A 232 13.41 4.09 4.86
C ILE A 232 14.36 5.21 5.24
N TYR A 233 13.87 6.17 6.03
CA TYR A 233 14.66 7.20 6.68
C TYR A 233 14.91 6.78 8.12
N ALA A 234 16.18 6.57 8.50
CA ALA A 234 16.54 6.18 9.85
C ALA A 234 17.03 7.37 10.68
N ASP A 235 16.43 7.53 11.86
CA ASP A 235 16.80 8.49 12.90
C ASP A 235 17.51 7.78 14.05
N SER A 236 18.84 7.72 14.00
CA SER A 236 19.62 7.17 15.12
C SER A 236 20.02 8.24 16.14
N SER A 237 19.36 9.42 16.17
CA SER A 237 19.72 10.49 17.11
C SER A 237 19.60 10.10 18.58
N ALA A 238 18.65 9.20 18.91
CA ALA A 238 18.42 8.71 20.28
C ALA A 238 19.27 7.49 20.65
N GLY A 239 19.90 6.82 19.67
CA GLY A 239 20.69 5.61 19.88
C GLY A 239 20.92 4.87 18.56
N GLU A 240 21.86 3.93 18.58
CA GLU A 240 22.16 3.05 17.43
C GLU A 240 20.91 2.26 17.01
N ILE A 241 20.76 2.03 15.70
CA ILE A 241 19.68 1.21 15.13
C ILE A 241 20.31 -0.02 14.50
N GLU A 242 19.81 -1.20 14.85
CA GLU A 242 20.17 -2.47 14.20
C GLU A 242 18.91 -3.10 13.63
N LEU A 243 18.94 -3.37 12.32
CA LEU A 243 17.80 -3.85 11.57
C LEU A 243 18.17 -5.07 10.74
N SER A 244 17.40 -6.13 10.89
CA SER A 244 17.45 -7.27 9.98
C SER A 244 16.56 -7.01 8.78
N LEU A 245 17.09 -7.24 7.57
CA LEU A 245 16.25 -7.17 6.37
C LEU A 245 15.10 -8.18 6.46
N PRO A 246 13.84 -7.75 6.23
CA PRO A 246 12.69 -8.64 6.29
C PRO A 246 12.82 -9.82 5.33
N ASP A 247 12.19 -10.95 5.64
CA ASP A 247 12.04 -12.01 4.64
C ASP A 247 10.84 -11.69 3.76
N CYS A 248 11.04 -11.66 2.43
CA CYS A 248 9.93 -11.45 1.51
C CYS A 248 10.18 -12.22 0.22
N ALA A 249 9.65 -13.45 0.16
CA ALA A 249 9.70 -14.30 -1.03
C ALA A 249 8.92 -13.72 -2.23
N ASP A 250 8.26 -12.56 -2.09
CA ASP A 250 7.46 -11.94 -3.15
C ASP A 250 8.00 -10.56 -3.59
N ALA A 251 9.06 -10.04 -2.96
CA ALA A 251 9.65 -8.72 -3.27
C ALA A 251 10.86 -8.79 -4.22
N TYR A 252 10.95 -9.83 -5.05
CA TYR A 252 12.05 -10.02 -6.00
C TYR A 252 12.22 -8.82 -6.93
N GLY A 253 13.45 -8.34 -7.07
CA GLY A 253 13.80 -7.23 -7.95
C GLY A 253 13.36 -5.85 -7.47
N ILE A 254 12.70 -5.74 -6.31
CA ILE A 254 12.26 -4.45 -5.75
C ILE A 254 13.41 -3.86 -4.92
N PRO A 255 13.86 -2.63 -5.23
CA PRO A 255 14.87 -1.97 -4.43
C PRO A 255 14.28 -1.48 -3.10
N LEU A 256 14.95 -1.81 -2.00
CA LEU A 256 14.70 -1.24 -0.68
C LEU A 256 15.88 -0.34 -0.33
N THR A 257 15.62 0.96 -0.23
CA THR A 257 16.64 1.97 0.08
C THR A 257 16.52 2.45 1.51
N PHE A 258 17.62 2.43 2.23
CA PHE A 258 17.78 2.98 3.56
C PHE A 258 18.59 4.26 3.48
N ILE A 259 18.21 5.29 4.23
CA ILE A 259 18.89 6.58 4.31
C ILE A 259 18.97 6.96 5.79
N LYS A 260 20.17 7.10 6.35
CA LYS A 260 20.33 7.74 7.67
C LYS A 260 20.13 9.23 7.49
N TYR A 261 19.24 9.89 8.23
CA TYR A 261 18.93 11.31 7.95
C TYR A 261 19.29 12.28 9.07
N ASP A 262 19.59 11.79 10.26
CA ASP A 262 20.14 12.57 11.36
C ASP A 262 21.68 12.64 11.26
N ASP A 263 22.28 13.58 12.00
CA ASP A 263 23.72 13.87 12.00
C ASP A 263 24.46 13.34 13.23
N SER A 264 23.81 12.54 14.07
CA SER A 264 24.42 11.95 15.25
C SER A 264 25.57 11.00 14.90
N GLY A 265 26.45 10.75 15.87
CA GLY A 265 27.53 9.76 15.75
C GLY A 265 27.06 8.30 15.85
N ASN A 266 25.77 8.08 16.14
CA ASN A 266 25.20 6.74 16.21
C ASN A 266 25.00 6.17 14.80
N TYR A 267 25.24 4.87 14.65
CA TYR A 267 25.10 4.22 13.34
C TYR A 267 23.72 3.62 13.11
N PHE A 268 23.44 3.34 11.84
CA PHE A 268 22.35 2.48 11.40
C PHE A 268 22.94 1.25 10.70
N LEU A 269 22.78 0.09 11.34
CA LEU A 269 23.27 -1.21 10.92
C LEU A 269 22.13 -2.00 10.27
N ILE A 270 22.39 -2.55 9.08
CA ILE A 270 21.44 -3.33 8.30
C ILE A 270 22.05 -4.71 8.06
N ASP A 271 21.51 -5.73 8.71
CA ASP A 271 21.99 -7.12 8.63
C ASP A 271 21.30 -7.86 7.46
N SER A 272 22.11 -8.44 6.57
CA SER A 272 21.65 -9.22 5.42
C SER A 272 22.03 -10.69 5.60
N PHE A 273 21.05 -11.48 6.00
CA PHE A 273 21.21 -12.93 6.14
C PHE A 273 21.22 -13.57 4.74
N ASP A 274 22.43 -13.76 4.19
CA ASP A 274 22.91 -14.89 3.37
C ASP A 274 24.16 -14.50 2.54
N GLY A 275 25.32 -14.37 3.20
CA GLY A 275 26.64 -14.21 2.56
C GLY A 275 27.27 -12.81 2.67
N PRO A 276 28.59 -12.68 2.38
CA PRO A 276 29.31 -11.42 2.50
C PRO A 276 29.01 -10.41 1.35
N PRO A 277 29.00 -9.08 1.61
CA PRO A 277 29.09 -8.47 2.93
C PRO A 277 27.83 -8.77 3.73
N TYR A 278 28.00 -9.34 4.93
CA TYR A 278 26.87 -9.77 5.75
C TYR A 278 26.02 -8.58 6.21
N ARG A 279 26.55 -7.36 6.15
CA ARG A 279 25.98 -6.15 6.75
C ARG A 279 26.26 -4.91 5.91
N ALA A 280 25.39 -3.91 5.99
CA ALA A 280 25.68 -2.55 5.56
C ALA A 280 25.53 -1.58 6.74
N VAL A 281 26.40 -0.57 6.81
CA VAL A 281 26.40 0.42 7.89
C VAL A 281 26.35 1.84 7.33
N LEU A 282 25.39 2.61 7.83
CA LEU A 282 25.18 4.02 7.53
C LEU A 282 25.52 4.82 8.79
N ASN A 283 26.61 5.57 8.75
CA ASN A 283 27.12 6.37 9.88
C ASN A 283 26.90 7.87 9.65
N GLY A 284 27.02 8.30 8.40
CA GLY A 284 26.83 9.70 8.05
C GLY A 284 25.37 10.05 7.76
N GLN A 285 24.97 11.25 8.17
CA GLN A 285 23.79 11.90 7.60
C GLN A 285 23.78 11.80 6.05
N TYR A 286 22.65 11.36 5.52
CA TYR A 286 22.34 11.08 4.12
C TYR A 286 23.19 9.98 3.47
N GLU A 287 23.91 9.17 4.25
CA GLU A 287 24.38 7.90 3.73
C GLU A 287 23.20 7.00 3.43
N SER A 288 23.31 6.25 2.33
CA SER A 288 22.25 5.37 1.88
C SER A 288 22.77 4.02 1.45
N ALA A 289 22.03 2.95 1.75
CA ALA A 289 22.24 1.61 1.22
C ALA A 289 21.00 1.16 0.47
N THR A 290 21.18 0.54 -0.69
CA THR A 290 20.08 -0.05 -1.46
C THR A 290 20.28 -1.54 -1.59
N PHE A 291 19.23 -2.29 -1.26
CA PHE A 291 19.19 -3.74 -1.35
C PHE A 291 18.15 -4.19 -2.37
N VAL A 292 18.31 -5.39 -2.89
CA VAL A 292 17.32 -6.07 -3.71
C VAL A 292 17.24 -7.53 -3.29
N ILE A 293 16.05 -8.13 -3.37
CA ILE A 293 15.91 -9.57 -3.22
C ILE A 293 16.06 -10.22 -4.59
N GLU A 294 16.94 -11.20 -4.70
CA GLU A 294 17.13 -12.02 -5.90
C GLU A 294 16.08 -13.12 -6.00
N PRO A 295 15.77 -13.64 -7.21
CA PRO A 295 14.75 -14.68 -7.39
C PRO A 295 14.96 -15.98 -6.58
N ASP A 296 16.17 -16.22 -6.07
CA ASP A 296 16.51 -17.36 -5.20
C ASP A 296 16.34 -17.05 -3.70
N GLY A 297 15.81 -15.88 -3.35
CA GLY A 297 15.60 -15.43 -1.97
C GLY A 297 16.77 -14.66 -1.37
N ARG A 298 17.94 -14.62 -2.02
CA ARG A 298 19.12 -13.94 -1.48
C ARG A 298 18.93 -12.43 -1.46
N LYS A 299 19.38 -11.79 -0.38
CA LYS A 299 19.41 -10.33 -0.24
C LYS A 299 20.75 -9.84 -0.79
N ARG A 300 20.73 -9.04 -1.86
CA ARG A 300 21.95 -8.46 -2.44
C ARG A 300 22.01 -6.96 -2.17
N LEU A 301 23.14 -6.53 -1.63
CA LEU A 301 23.51 -5.11 -1.55
C LEU A 301 23.85 -4.61 -2.97
N LEU A 302 23.08 -3.65 -3.47
CA LEU A 302 23.31 -3.05 -4.79
C LEU A 302 24.33 -1.91 -4.73
N ASN A 303 24.21 -1.05 -3.72
CA ASN A 303 25.07 0.12 -3.58
C ASN A 303 25.04 0.66 -2.15
N VAL A 304 26.15 1.26 -1.73
CA VAL A 304 26.24 2.14 -0.56
C VAL A 304 26.80 3.48 -1.02
N THR A 305 26.03 4.54 -0.82
CA THR A 305 26.41 5.90 -1.20
C THR A 305 26.63 6.73 0.05
N ALA A 306 27.77 7.41 0.12
CA ALA A 306 28.03 8.46 1.09
C ALA A 306 28.00 9.84 0.40
N PRO A 307 27.37 10.87 1.00
CA PRO A 307 27.48 12.22 0.48
C PRO A 307 28.94 12.66 0.46
N LYS A 308 29.36 13.31 -0.64
CA LYS A 308 30.76 13.73 -0.87
C LYS A 308 31.38 14.56 0.26
N GLN A 309 30.56 15.19 1.11
CA GLN A 309 31.02 16.08 2.18
C GLN A 309 31.56 15.36 3.43
N LYS A 310 31.31 14.06 3.63
CA LYS A 310 31.77 13.32 4.83
C LYS A 310 32.91 12.32 4.58
N SER A 311 33.44 12.25 3.35
CA SER A 311 34.56 11.34 3.03
C SER A 311 35.92 11.81 3.57
N PHE A 312 36.00 12.99 4.20
CA PHE A 312 37.23 13.60 4.70
C PHE A 312 37.10 13.95 6.18
N VAL A 313 38.13 13.64 6.97
CA VAL A 313 38.24 14.05 8.36
C VAL A 313 39.61 14.65 8.63
N THR A 314 39.68 15.62 9.55
CA THR A 314 40.94 16.13 10.09
C THR A 314 41.03 15.76 11.57
N LEU A 315 42.15 15.14 11.97
CA LEU A 315 42.38 14.59 13.31
C LEU A 315 43.52 15.32 14.01
N TYR A 316 43.31 15.60 15.30
CA TYR A 316 44.29 16.25 16.19
C TYR A 316 44.55 15.44 17.47
N GLU A 317 43.87 14.31 17.61
CA GLU A 317 43.90 13.43 18.77
C GLU A 317 43.56 12.00 18.35
N ASP A 318 43.73 11.06 19.27
CA ASP A 318 43.41 9.65 19.05
C ASP A 318 41.95 9.47 18.65
N LYS A 319 41.69 8.68 17.61
CA LYS A 319 40.33 8.50 17.10
C LYS A 319 40.13 7.15 16.42
N LEU A 320 39.02 6.49 16.75
CA LEU A 320 38.40 5.45 15.94
C LEU A 320 37.62 6.06 14.79
N LEU A 321 38.01 5.71 13.57
CA LEU A 321 37.27 6.12 12.37
C LEU A 321 35.89 5.44 12.34
N ALA A 322 34.88 6.20 11.97
CA ALA A 322 33.49 5.75 11.98
C ALA A 322 33.12 4.93 10.72
N GLY A 323 34.09 4.59 9.86
CA GLY A 323 33.89 3.73 8.69
C GLY A 323 33.45 4.44 7.42
N HIS A 324 33.02 5.70 7.49
CA HIS A 324 32.59 6.48 6.32
C HIS A 324 33.69 7.37 5.74
N GLU A 325 34.72 7.65 6.53
CA GLU A 325 35.86 8.44 6.13
C GLU A 325 36.70 7.67 5.09
N ARG A 326 36.97 8.28 3.95
CA ARG A 326 37.91 7.75 2.95
C ARG A 326 39.30 8.35 3.08
N TYR A 327 39.38 9.56 3.65
CA TYR A 327 40.61 10.30 3.83
C TYR A 327 40.68 10.88 5.24
N ALA A 328 41.71 10.52 5.99
CA ALA A 328 42.01 11.09 7.30
C ALA A 328 43.30 11.91 7.23
N PHE A 329 43.17 13.23 7.39
CA PHE A 329 44.31 14.15 7.48
C PHE A 329 44.67 14.36 8.95
N CYS A 330 45.88 13.94 9.32
CA CYS A 330 46.25 13.76 10.71
C CYS A 330 47.36 14.73 11.11
N TYR A 331 47.19 15.37 12.26
CA TYR A 331 48.22 16.11 12.95
C TYR A 331 48.82 15.22 14.04
N GLY A 332 50.03 14.69 13.81
CA GLY A 332 50.74 13.88 14.80
C GLY A 332 51.19 14.70 16.01
N GLY A 333 51.42 16.00 15.82
CA GLY A 333 51.82 16.89 16.91
C GLY A 333 53.17 16.50 17.52
N ALA A 334 53.46 16.98 18.73
CA ALA A 334 54.72 16.63 19.40
C ALA A 334 54.74 15.20 19.98
N ASN A 335 53.56 14.64 20.31
CA ASN A 335 53.44 13.40 21.08
C ASN A 335 52.97 12.19 20.25
N GLY A 336 52.53 12.41 19.01
CA GLY A 336 51.89 11.40 18.18
C GLY A 336 50.40 11.25 18.48
N ILE A 337 49.68 10.60 17.55
CA ILE A 337 48.29 10.18 17.72
C ILE A 337 48.09 8.77 17.16
N THR A 338 47.07 8.08 17.66
CA THR A 338 46.61 6.78 17.18
C THR A 338 45.32 6.94 16.39
N VAL A 339 45.31 6.45 15.15
CA VAL A 339 44.13 6.37 14.31
C VAL A 339 43.72 4.92 14.22
N ASP A 340 42.65 4.56 14.90
CA ASP A 340 42.08 3.22 14.84
C ASP A 340 41.25 3.09 13.56
N LEU A 341 41.57 2.08 12.75
CA LEU A 341 40.77 1.71 11.59
C LEU A 341 39.38 1.24 12.06
N PRO A 342 38.34 1.47 11.24
CA PRO A 342 37.00 1.02 11.58
C PRO A 342 36.92 -0.50 11.78
N PHE A 343 35.87 -0.96 12.44
CA PHE A 343 35.57 -2.40 12.51
C PHE A 343 35.51 -3.00 11.10
N PRO A 344 36.15 -4.16 10.84
CA PRO A 344 36.17 -4.73 9.49
C PRO A 344 34.78 -5.03 8.93
N ASP A 345 33.88 -5.55 9.78
CA ASP A 345 32.53 -5.94 9.37
C ASP A 345 31.69 -4.74 8.89
N ILE A 346 31.93 -3.55 9.45
CA ILE A 346 31.27 -2.30 9.01
C ILE A 346 31.98 -1.61 7.84
N ALA A 347 33.23 -1.97 7.55
CA ALA A 347 34.07 -1.36 6.52
C ALA A 347 34.32 -2.25 5.29
N CYS A 348 33.68 -3.42 5.20
CA CYS A 348 33.82 -4.34 4.08
C CYS A 348 33.74 -3.65 2.71
N GLY A 349 34.75 -3.88 1.86
CA GLY A 349 34.86 -3.30 0.52
C GLY A 349 35.21 -1.81 0.48
N ARG A 350 35.44 -1.17 1.63
CA ARG A 350 35.84 0.24 1.71
C ARG A 350 37.36 0.36 1.71
N THR A 351 37.81 1.55 1.29
CA THR A 351 39.20 1.98 1.38
C THR A 351 39.33 3.24 2.23
N VAL A 352 40.40 3.30 3.00
CA VAL A 352 40.75 4.46 3.84
C VAL A 352 42.20 4.83 3.58
N THR A 353 42.44 6.11 3.26
CA THR A 353 43.79 6.68 3.19
C THR A 353 44.02 7.57 4.40
N VAL A 354 45.02 7.23 5.20
CA VAL A 354 45.47 8.07 6.32
C VAL A 354 46.73 8.79 5.89
N LYS A 355 46.80 10.10 6.13
CA LYS A 355 47.92 10.95 5.75
C LYS A 355 48.33 11.86 6.89
N LYS A 356 49.61 11.86 7.25
CA LYS A 356 50.19 12.86 8.16
C LYS A 356 50.41 14.17 7.40
N ILE A 357 49.94 15.29 7.93
CA ILE A 357 50.00 16.59 7.23
C ILE A 357 50.83 17.66 7.92
N ASP A 358 51.23 17.43 9.17
CA ASP A 358 52.09 18.33 9.93
C ASP A 358 53.56 17.89 9.91
N SER A 359 54.43 18.86 10.20
CA SER A 359 55.88 18.68 10.25
C SER A 359 56.42 18.40 11.66
N GLU A 360 55.56 18.15 12.64
CA GLU A 360 56.01 17.91 14.02
C GLU A 360 56.57 16.49 14.20
N ALA A 361 57.24 16.24 15.32
CA ALA A 361 58.03 15.01 15.52
C ALA A 361 57.18 13.77 15.84
N GLY A 362 55.97 13.94 16.35
CA GLY A 362 55.07 12.84 16.70
C GLY A 362 54.60 12.09 15.46
N ALA A 363 54.50 10.76 15.59
CA ALA A 363 54.02 9.88 14.52
C ALA A 363 52.49 9.79 14.51
N VAL A 364 51.92 9.49 13.35
CA VAL A 364 50.52 9.04 13.25
C VAL A 364 50.56 7.51 13.17
N MET A 365 50.16 6.85 14.25
CA MET A 365 50.14 5.39 14.37
C MET A 365 48.77 4.88 13.92
N ILE A 366 48.73 4.09 12.86
CA ILE A 366 47.49 3.53 12.32
C ILE A 366 47.31 2.14 12.91
N SER A 367 46.27 1.95 13.70
CA SER A 367 45.99 0.72 14.44
C SER A 367 44.87 -0.08 13.75
N PRO A 368 44.97 -1.41 13.69
CA PRO A 368 43.91 -2.26 13.15
C PRO A 368 42.75 -2.47 14.12
N PHE A 369 42.81 -1.82 15.30
CA PHE A 369 41.86 -1.86 16.41
C PHE A 369 41.58 -3.27 16.92
N ILE A 370 40.51 -3.91 16.42
CA ILE A 370 40.11 -5.27 16.83
C ILE A 370 40.40 -6.34 15.76
N SER A 371 41.16 -6.00 14.72
CA SER A 371 41.49 -6.89 13.60
C SER A 371 42.98 -6.88 13.27
N SER A 372 43.37 -7.46 12.13
CA SER A 372 44.71 -7.39 11.58
C SER A 372 44.82 -6.48 10.35
N ILE A 373 46.01 -5.90 10.13
CA ILE A 373 46.46 -5.37 8.84
C ILE A 373 47.42 -6.39 8.22
N ASP A 374 47.11 -6.92 7.04
CA ASP A 374 47.91 -7.94 6.33
C ASP A 374 48.20 -9.19 7.20
N GLY A 375 47.25 -9.55 8.07
CA GLY A 375 47.39 -10.66 9.03
C GLY A 375 48.22 -10.37 10.28
N ASP A 376 48.73 -9.13 10.43
CA ASP A 376 49.47 -8.67 11.60
C ASP A 376 48.64 -7.71 12.48
N TRP A 377 48.90 -7.72 13.79
CA TRP A 377 48.21 -6.89 14.79
C TRP A 377 48.99 -5.61 15.15
N GLN A 378 50.07 -5.33 14.44
CA GLN A 378 50.93 -4.15 14.68
C GLN A 378 50.37 -2.89 14.00
N THR A 379 50.83 -1.73 14.48
CA THR A 379 50.51 -0.44 13.89
C THR A 379 51.34 -0.16 12.63
N VAL A 380 50.81 0.68 11.75
CA VAL A 380 51.56 1.31 10.66
C VAL A 380 51.84 2.76 11.02
N ASP A 381 53.11 3.11 11.16
CA ASP A 381 53.50 4.44 11.60
C ASP A 381 53.82 5.36 10.42
N LEU A 382 53.23 6.56 10.41
CA LEU A 382 53.59 7.65 9.52
C LEU A 382 54.40 8.68 10.32
N THR A 383 55.69 8.81 10.01
CA THR A 383 56.64 9.61 10.80
C THR A 383 56.94 10.95 10.15
N SER A 384 57.01 10.99 8.82
CA SER A 384 57.31 12.22 8.08
C SER A 384 56.06 12.94 7.59
N GLN A 385 56.17 14.27 7.43
CA GLN A 385 55.12 15.05 6.81
C GLN A 385 54.83 14.51 5.39
N TRP A 386 53.55 14.42 5.05
CA TRP A 386 53.02 13.95 3.77
C TRP A 386 53.12 12.44 3.50
N GLU A 387 53.70 11.66 4.42
CA GLU A 387 53.55 10.22 4.40
C GLU A 387 52.07 9.83 4.50
N TYR A 388 51.70 8.79 3.79
CA TYR A 388 50.36 8.23 3.81
C TYR A 388 50.42 6.71 3.71
N ALA A 389 49.35 6.06 4.13
CA ALA A 389 49.09 4.66 3.87
C ALA A 389 47.62 4.50 3.45
N THR A 390 47.36 3.60 2.51
CA THR A 390 46.00 3.27 2.09
C THR A 390 45.68 1.83 2.45
N PHE A 391 44.51 1.64 3.02
CA PHE A 391 44.01 0.34 3.48
C PHE A 391 42.72 -0.01 2.75
N SER A 392 42.52 -1.29 2.47
CA SER A 392 41.29 -1.88 1.95
C SER A 392 40.79 -2.92 2.93
N CYS A 393 39.48 -3.02 3.13
CA CYS A 393 38.89 -4.03 4.02
C CYS A 393 38.11 -5.08 3.23
N ASP A 394 38.20 -6.35 3.63
CA ASP A 394 37.42 -7.47 3.06
C ASP A 394 36.21 -7.90 3.91
N GLY A 395 35.99 -7.23 5.04
CA GLY A 395 34.95 -7.58 6.01
C GLY A 395 35.44 -8.33 7.24
N GLU A 396 36.66 -8.89 7.21
CA GLU A 396 37.27 -9.62 8.33
C GLU A 396 38.57 -8.97 8.80
N GLN A 397 39.35 -8.43 7.87
CA GLN A 397 40.63 -7.79 8.16
C GLN A 397 40.89 -6.60 7.21
N TRP A 398 41.99 -5.90 7.48
CA TRP A 398 42.49 -4.82 6.64
C TRP A 398 43.72 -5.28 5.86
N PHE A 399 43.91 -4.68 4.69
CA PHE A 399 45.07 -4.90 3.84
C PHE A 399 45.69 -3.58 3.48
N ARG A 400 47.02 -3.48 3.55
CA ARG A 400 47.72 -2.29 3.05
C ARG A 400 47.85 -2.40 1.54
N VAL A 401 47.30 -1.42 0.83
CA VAL A 401 47.25 -1.41 -0.65
C VAL A 401 48.01 -0.24 -1.28
N GLY A 402 48.57 0.66 -0.47
CA GLY A 402 49.37 1.78 -0.97
C GLY A 402 50.01 2.64 0.10
#